data_AF-F8DXJ2-F1
#
_entry.id   AF-F8DXJ2-F1
#
_cell.length_a   1.000
_cell.length_b   1.000
_cell.length_c   1.000
_cell.angle_alpha   90.00
_cell.angle_beta   90.00
_cell.angle_gamma   90.00
#
_symmetry.space_group_name_H-M   'P 1'
#
loop_
_entity.id
_entity.type
_entity.pdbx_description
1 polymer ?
#
loop_
_entity_poly.entity_id
_entity_poly.type
_entity_poly.pdbx_seq_one_letter_code
_entity_poly.pdbx_strand_id
1 'polypeptide(L)'
;MVTIAGTILAVAFAVWLIPSGHLFAAAALIGLTVATDMVDGTMARMQGGGTKFGAVLDATCDRLSDGAIFAGLAIYFVLHDPGEVALLSATLLILVCSQVTSYVKARAEASDIKVVGGLIERPERLIIGLVAIGLHGLGLPYILAIGLWTLAAGSAYTVIERLIITARADNATETIAAPVGAREFSKPEGTH
;
A
#
# COMPACT_ATOMS: atom_id res chain seq x y z
N MET A 1 -20.64 -1.16 3.91
CA MET A 1 -20.68 -1.25 5.39
C MET A 1 -19.63 -2.22 5.90
N VAL A 2 -19.55 -3.43 5.34
CA VAL A 2 -18.51 -4.43 5.69
C VAL A 2 -17.08 -3.89 5.53
N THR A 3 -16.70 -3.36 4.36
CA THR A 3 -15.36 -2.79 4.11
C THR A 3 -14.95 -1.70 5.12
N ILE A 4 -15.87 -0.83 5.52
CA ILE A 4 -15.57 0.23 6.49
C ILE A 4 -15.33 -0.37 7.87
N ALA A 5 -16.20 -1.30 8.29
CA ALA A 5 -16.06 -1.96 9.59
C ALA A 5 -14.78 -2.80 9.67
N GLY A 6 -14.48 -3.59 8.64
CA GLY A 6 -13.25 -4.37 8.54
C GLY A 6 -12.00 -3.48 8.58
N THR A 7 -12.00 -2.38 7.82
CA THR A 7 -10.90 -1.41 7.87
C THR A 7 -10.72 -0.78 9.25
N ILE A 8 -11.81 -0.35 9.90
CA ILE A 8 -11.73 0.25 11.24
C ILE A 8 -11.15 -0.75 12.24
N LEU A 9 -11.58 -2.01 12.18
CA LEU A 9 -11.04 -3.07 13.04
C LEU A 9 -9.56 -3.33 12.76
N ALA A 10 -9.17 -3.48 11.49
CA ALA A 10 -7.78 -3.70 11.10
C ALA A 10 -6.86 -2.55 11.56
N VAL A 11 -7.29 -1.30 11.36
CA VAL A 11 -6.57 -0.11 11.82
C VAL A 11 -6.49 -0.05 13.34
N ALA A 12 -7.59 -0.34 14.05
CA ALA A 12 -7.61 -0.35 15.51
C ALA A 12 -6.66 -1.41 16.08
N PHE A 13 -6.66 -2.62 15.52
CA PHE A 13 -5.73 -3.69 15.92
C PHE A 13 -4.28 -3.30 15.63
N ALA A 14 -4.00 -2.72 14.46
CA ALA A 14 -2.65 -2.29 14.09
C ALA A 14 -2.10 -1.20 15.02
N VAL A 15 -2.90 -0.16 15.31
CA VAL A 15 -2.47 0.99 16.12
C VAL A 15 -2.42 0.66 17.61
N TRP A 16 -3.21 -0.30 18.09
CA TRP A 16 -3.22 -0.67 19.50
C TRP A 16 -2.30 -1.85 19.81
N LEU A 17 -2.49 -2.99 19.15
CA LEU A 17 -1.83 -4.24 19.54
C LEU A 17 -0.36 -4.27 19.13
N ILE A 18 0.01 -3.72 17.97
CA ILE A 18 1.41 -3.69 17.51
C ILE A 18 2.25 -2.83 18.48
N PRO A 19 1.91 -1.56 18.76
CA PRO A 19 2.65 -0.76 19.73
C PRO A 19 2.63 -1.30 21.16
N SER A 20 1.61 -2.07 21.54
CA SER A 20 1.54 -2.69 22.88
C SER A 20 2.31 -4.03 22.97
N GLY A 21 3.07 -4.40 21.94
CA GLY A 21 3.87 -5.63 21.90
C GLY A 21 3.07 -6.93 21.70
N HIS A 22 1.75 -6.85 21.47
CA HIS A 22 0.88 -8.01 21.25
C HIS A 22 0.91 -8.44 19.77
N LEU A 23 2.11 -8.69 19.24
CA LEU A 23 2.38 -8.81 17.80
C LEU A 23 1.68 -10.01 17.14
N PHE A 24 1.65 -11.18 17.78
CA PHE A 24 0.95 -12.35 17.24
C PHE A 24 -0.56 -12.13 17.16
N ALA A 25 -1.16 -11.56 18.22
CA ALA A 25 -2.57 -11.22 18.24
C ALA A 25 -2.91 -10.17 17.17
N ALA A 26 -2.07 -9.15 17.01
CA ALA A 26 -2.21 -8.16 15.96
C ALA A 26 -2.20 -8.83 14.57
N ALA A 27 -1.19 -9.65 14.28
CA ALA A 27 -1.06 -10.33 12.99
C ALA A 27 -2.26 -11.23 12.68
N ALA A 28 -2.72 -12.03 13.65
CA ALA A 28 -3.85 -12.93 13.49
C ALA A 28 -5.18 -12.19 13.27
N LEU A 29 -5.47 -11.17 14.08
CA LEU A 29 -6.73 -10.43 14.01
C LEU A 29 -6.82 -9.55 12.78
N ILE A 30 -5.73 -8.87 12.40
CA ILE A 30 -5.64 -8.10 11.15
C ILE A 30 -5.78 -9.04 9.96
N GLY A 31 -5.03 -10.15 9.95
CA GLY A 31 -5.09 -11.14 8.86
C GLY A 31 -6.49 -11.72 8.67
N LEU A 32 -7.18 -12.06 9.77
CA LEU A 32 -8.56 -12.54 9.73
C LEU A 32 -9.50 -11.47 9.14
N THR A 33 -9.39 -10.22 9.63
CA THR A 33 -10.27 -9.12 9.22
C THR A 33 -10.10 -8.78 7.74
N VAL A 34 -8.86 -8.73 7.25
CA VAL A 34 -8.58 -8.46 5.83
C VAL A 34 -9.02 -9.63 4.96
N ALA A 35 -8.80 -10.88 5.40
CA ALA A 35 -9.25 -12.05 4.65
C ALA A 35 -10.77 -12.09 4.50
N THR A 36 -11.53 -11.76 5.55
CA THR A 36 -13.00 -11.69 5.48
C THR A 36 -13.47 -10.59 4.53
N ASP A 37 -12.87 -9.40 4.57
CA ASP A 37 -13.20 -8.31 3.64
C ASP A 37 -12.95 -8.70 2.18
N MET A 38 -11.86 -9.41 1.91
CA MET A 38 -11.53 -9.88 0.56
C MET A 38 -12.53 -10.92 0.03
N VAL A 39 -13.00 -11.83 0.87
CA VAL A 39 -14.02 -12.84 0.51
C VAL A 39 -15.34 -12.17 0.20
N ASP A 40 -15.82 -11.28 1.07
CA ASP A 40 -17.10 -10.59 0.91
C ASP A 40 -17.10 -9.66 -0.31
N GLY A 41 -16.00 -8.94 -0.53
CA GLY A 41 -15.84 -8.08 -1.70
C GLY A 41 -15.82 -8.87 -3.01
N THR A 42 -15.20 -10.04 -3.02
CA THR A 42 -15.17 -10.92 -4.21
C THR A 42 -16.54 -11.53 -4.47
N MET A 43 -17.25 -11.96 -3.43
CA MET A 43 -18.60 -12.50 -3.54
C MET A 43 -19.59 -11.46 -4.10
N ALA A 44 -19.52 -10.21 -3.65
CA ALA A 44 -20.34 -9.13 -4.16
C ALA A 44 -20.08 -8.83 -5.66
N ARG A 45 -18.80 -8.86 -6.08
CA ARG A 45 -18.41 -8.68 -7.49
C ARG A 45 -18.89 -9.82 -8.38
N MET A 46 -18.80 -11.06 -7.92
CA MET A 46 -19.24 -12.24 -8.67
C MET A 46 -20.75 -12.27 -8.90
N GLN A 47 -21.54 -11.60 -8.05
CA GLN A 47 -22.99 -11.47 -8.19
C GLN A 47 -23.41 -10.32 -9.14
N GLY A 48 -22.47 -9.70 -9.86
CA GLY A 48 -22.75 -8.56 -10.74
C GLY A 48 -23.07 -7.26 -9.99
N GLY A 49 -22.78 -7.21 -8.69
CA GLY A 49 -22.96 -6.04 -7.84
C GLY A 49 -21.69 -5.21 -7.69
N GLY A 50 -21.86 -3.91 -7.40
CA GLY A 50 -20.77 -2.98 -7.10
C GLY A 50 -21.01 -1.57 -7.63
N THR A 51 -20.36 -0.58 -7.05
CA THR A 51 -20.42 0.83 -7.51
C THR A 51 -19.01 1.37 -7.72
N LYS A 52 -18.86 2.36 -8.62
CA LYS A 52 -17.58 3.06 -8.81
C LYS A 52 -17.07 3.67 -7.50
N PHE A 53 -17.97 4.23 -6.70
CA PHE A 53 -17.65 4.74 -5.36
C PHE A 53 -17.15 3.62 -4.43
N GLY A 54 -17.81 2.46 -4.43
CA GLY A 54 -17.40 1.31 -3.64
C GLY A 54 -15.98 0.84 -3.97
N ALA A 55 -15.60 0.83 -5.25
CA ALA A 55 -14.23 0.50 -5.66
C ALA A 55 -13.19 1.52 -5.16
N VAL A 56 -13.53 2.82 -5.20
CA VAL A 56 -12.66 3.87 -4.65
C VAL A 56 -12.54 3.75 -3.12
N LEU A 57 -13.65 3.47 -2.44
CA LEU A 57 -13.69 3.27 -1.00
C LEU A 57 -12.82 2.08 -0.59
N ASP A 58 -12.96 0.93 -1.26
CA ASP A 58 -12.18 -0.29 -1.05
C ASP A 58 -10.67 -0.03 -1.19
N ALA A 59 -10.26 0.58 -2.31
CA ALA A 59 -8.85 0.93 -2.54
C ALA A 59 -8.30 1.96 -1.54
N THR A 60 -9.15 2.81 -0.95
CA THR A 60 -8.76 3.77 0.08
C THR A 60 -8.62 3.09 1.44
N CYS A 61 -9.57 2.23 1.80
CA CYS A 61 -9.58 1.39 2.99
C CYS A 61 -8.34 0.48 3.06
N ASP A 62 -7.96 -0.12 1.93
CA ASP A 62 -6.74 -0.91 1.78
C ASP A 62 -5.49 -0.12 2.15
N ARG A 63 -5.37 1.12 1.65
CA ARG A 63 -4.23 2.02 1.93
C ARG A 63 -4.16 2.43 3.40
N LEU A 64 -5.31 2.71 4.02
CA LEU A 64 -5.39 3.04 5.44
C LEU A 64 -4.93 1.86 6.31
N SER A 65 -5.37 0.66 5.97
CA SER A 65 -4.97 -0.56 6.68
C SER A 65 -3.48 -0.85 6.53
N ASP A 66 -2.96 -0.83 5.29
CA ASP A 66 -1.52 -1.01 5.02
C ASP A 66 -0.67 0.03 5.78
N GLY A 67 -1.09 1.30 5.74
CA GLY A 67 -0.42 2.38 6.45
C GLY A 67 -0.42 2.19 7.97
N ALA A 68 -1.54 1.79 8.56
CA ALA A 68 -1.68 1.56 9.99
C ALA A 68 -0.77 0.43 10.49
N ILE A 69 -0.62 -0.67 9.73
CA ILE A 69 0.25 -1.80 10.08
C ILE A 69 1.70 -1.33 10.23
N PHE A 70 2.25 -0.67 9.21
CA PHE A 70 3.65 -0.25 9.25
C PHE A 70 3.89 0.96 10.16
N ALA A 71 2.89 1.84 10.34
CA ALA A 71 2.97 2.91 11.33
C ALA A 71 2.99 2.35 12.77
N GLY A 72 2.12 1.38 13.06
CA GLY A 72 2.12 0.67 14.35
C GLY A 72 3.46 -0.03 14.61
N LEU A 73 4.05 -0.65 13.59
CA LEU A 73 5.36 -1.28 13.71
C LEU A 73 6.50 -0.27 13.91
N ALA A 74 6.44 0.89 13.25
CA ALA A 74 7.40 1.97 13.49
C ALA A 74 7.34 2.47 14.94
N ILE A 75 6.12 2.64 15.49
CA ILE A 75 5.92 2.99 16.90
C ILE A 75 6.44 1.87 17.82
N TYR A 76 6.20 0.60 17.48
CA TYR A 76 6.72 -0.53 18.24
C TYR A 76 8.25 -0.46 18.40
N PHE A 77 8.99 -0.22 17.31
CA PHE A 77 10.45 -0.06 17.38
C PHE A 77 10.86 1.12 18.28
N VAL A 78 10.17 2.25 18.22
CA VAL A 78 10.47 3.40 19.09
C VAL A 78 10.25 3.07 20.57
N LEU A 79 9.22 2.28 20.89
CA LEU A 79 8.84 1.96 22.27
C LEU A 79 9.63 0.78 22.87
N HIS A 80 9.95 -0.24 22.08
CA HIS A 80 10.53 -1.50 22.57
C HIS A 80 12.01 -1.65 22.22
N ASP A 81 12.44 -1.14 21.06
CA ASP A 81 13.78 -1.35 20.51
C ASP A 81 14.36 -0.06 19.90
N PRO A 82 14.52 1.04 20.68
CA PRO A 82 14.88 2.36 20.14
C PRO A 82 16.26 2.41 19.46
N GLY A 83 17.11 1.40 19.68
CA GLY A 83 18.40 1.24 18.99
C GLY A 83 18.31 0.62 17.60
N GLU A 84 17.18 0.01 17.23
CA GLU A 84 16.97 -0.71 15.96
C GLU A 84 16.61 0.24 14.80
N VAL A 85 17.45 1.25 14.59
CA VAL A 85 17.26 2.29 13.56
C VAL A 85 17.19 1.69 12.15
N ALA A 86 17.91 0.60 11.89
CA ALA A 86 17.91 -0.07 10.59
C ALA A 86 16.53 -0.66 10.25
N LEU A 87 15.91 -1.38 11.18
CA LEU A 87 14.59 -1.99 10.96
C LEU A 87 13.48 -0.95 10.97
N LEU A 88 13.60 0.09 11.79
CA LEU A 88 12.72 1.26 11.73
C LEU A 88 12.78 1.93 10.34
N SER A 89 13.99 2.15 9.80
CA SER A 89 14.17 2.74 8.47
C SER A 89 13.57 1.87 7.37
N ALA A 90 13.76 0.55 7.42
CA ALA A 90 13.13 -0.39 6.50
C ALA A 90 11.59 -0.33 6.59
N THR A 91 11.05 -0.25 7.81
CA THR A 91 9.60 -0.13 8.06
C THR A 91 9.02 1.15 7.45
N LEU A 92 9.68 2.29 7.63
CA LEU A 92 9.27 3.56 7.04
C LEU A 92 9.37 3.54 5.51
N LEU A 93 10.39 2.89 4.95
CA LEU A 93 10.52 2.70 3.51
C LEU A 93 9.35 1.87 2.95
N ILE A 94 8.99 0.76 3.60
CA ILE A 94 7.83 -0.06 3.21
C ILE A 94 6.54 0.75 3.29
N LEU A 95 6.35 1.54 4.36
CA LEU A 95 5.20 2.41 4.52
C LEU A 95 5.07 3.36 3.33
N VAL A 96 6.14 4.07 2.96
CA VAL A 96 6.11 5.00 1.82
C VAL A 96 5.91 4.25 0.50
N CYS A 97 6.68 3.20 0.23
CA CYS A 97 6.60 2.46 -1.02
C CYS A 97 5.23 1.78 -1.22
N SER A 98 4.56 1.32 -0.17
CA SER A 98 3.21 0.72 -0.26
C SER A 98 2.18 1.73 -0.76
N GLN A 99 2.25 2.98 -0.30
CA GLN A 99 1.36 4.06 -0.74
C GLN A 99 1.69 4.49 -2.18
N VAL A 100 2.98 4.67 -2.49
CA VAL A 100 3.46 5.08 -3.81
C VAL A 100 3.12 4.03 -4.87
N THR A 101 3.31 2.74 -4.58
CA THR A 101 2.99 1.64 -5.51
C THR A 101 1.52 1.68 -5.94
N SER A 102 0.61 1.89 -4.98
CA SER A 102 -0.83 2.03 -5.26
C SER A 102 -1.15 3.36 -5.95
N TYR A 103 -0.44 4.44 -5.63
CA TYR A 103 -0.62 5.74 -6.26
C TYR A 103 -0.20 5.74 -7.73
N VAL A 104 0.97 5.17 -8.07
CA VAL A 104 1.44 5.07 -9.46
C VAL A 104 0.40 4.38 -10.33
N LYS A 105 -0.14 3.23 -9.88
CA LYS A 105 -1.21 2.52 -10.59
C LYS A 105 -2.46 3.37 -10.76
N ALA A 106 -2.98 3.94 -9.67
CA ALA A 106 -4.19 4.76 -9.72
C ALA A 106 -4.04 6.01 -10.61
N ARG A 107 -2.85 6.64 -10.59
CA ARG A 107 -2.57 7.84 -11.39
C ARG A 107 -2.36 7.50 -12.86
N ALA A 108 -1.68 6.40 -13.16
CA ALA A 108 -1.54 5.90 -14.52
C ALA A 108 -2.90 5.54 -15.12
N GLU A 109 -3.75 4.80 -14.39
CA GLU A 109 -5.09 4.45 -14.85
C GLU A 109 -5.98 5.69 -15.05
N ALA A 110 -5.81 6.73 -14.23
CA ALA A 110 -6.48 8.03 -14.42
C ALA A 110 -5.93 8.85 -15.61
N SER A 111 -4.82 8.42 -16.21
CA SER A 111 -4.24 8.96 -17.45
C SER A 111 -4.38 7.96 -18.61
N ASP A 112 -5.35 7.04 -18.53
CA ASP A 112 -5.61 6.00 -19.54
C ASP A 112 -4.40 5.09 -19.82
N ILE A 113 -3.48 4.96 -18.87
CA ILE A 113 -2.34 4.04 -18.90
C ILE A 113 -2.64 2.85 -18.00
N LYS A 114 -2.77 1.67 -18.60
CA LYS A 114 -3.01 0.43 -17.85
C LYS A 114 -1.71 -0.06 -17.22
N VAL A 115 -1.70 -0.24 -15.91
CA VAL A 115 -0.56 -0.81 -15.17
C VAL A 115 -0.93 -2.20 -14.65
N VAL A 116 -0.31 -3.22 -15.23
CA VAL A 116 -0.47 -4.62 -14.82
C VAL A 116 0.85 -5.14 -14.27
N GLY A 117 0.83 -5.67 -13.06
CA GLY A 117 1.99 -6.27 -12.42
C GLY A 117 2.66 -5.41 -11.36
N GLY A 118 3.81 -5.90 -10.93
CA GLY A 118 4.50 -5.50 -9.72
C GLY A 118 4.92 -6.73 -8.93
N LEU A 119 6.21 -6.86 -8.60
CA LEU A 119 6.73 -8.03 -7.87
C LEU A 119 6.04 -8.21 -6.50
N ILE A 120 5.90 -7.14 -5.73
CA ILE A 120 5.25 -7.14 -4.42
C ILE A 120 3.97 -6.31 -4.52
N GLU A 121 2.85 -7.00 -4.76
CA GLU A 121 1.54 -6.38 -4.66
C GLU A 121 1.03 -6.40 -3.21
N ARG A 122 -0.23 -6.01 -3.03
CA ARG A 122 -0.84 -5.92 -1.71
C ARG A 122 -0.91 -7.29 -1.00
N PRO A 123 -1.36 -8.40 -1.64
CA PRO A 123 -1.43 -9.69 -0.98
C PRO A 123 -0.07 -10.16 -0.45
N GLU A 124 0.98 -10.08 -1.27
CA GLU A 124 2.33 -10.48 -0.91
C GLU A 124 2.85 -9.63 0.26
N ARG A 125 2.58 -8.31 0.22
CA ARG A 125 2.98 -7.41 1.30
C ARG A 125 2.31 -7.74 2.63
N LEU A 126 1.01 -8.01 2.61
CA LEU A 126 0.26 -8.38 3.81
C LEU A 126 0.69 -9.75 4.35
N ILE A 127 0.85 -10.75 3.48
CA ILE A 127 1.28 -12.09 3.88
C ILE A 127 2.66 -12.02 4.53
N ILE A 128 3.66 -11.46 3.83
CA ILE A 128 5.03 -11.40 4.35
C ILE A 128 5.07 -10.54 5.63
N GLY A 129 4.39 -9.39 5.64
CA GLY A 129 4.38 -8.47 6.78
C GLY A 129 3.75 -9.09 8.03
N LEU A 130 2.52 -9.62 7.91
CA LEU A 130 1.79 -10.20 9.04
C LEU A 130 2.44 -11.50 9.53
N VAL A 131 2.98 -12.34 8.63
CA VAL A 131 3.72 -13.54 9.03
C VAL A 131 4.99 -13.16 9.79
N ALA A 132 5.76 -12.19 9.29
CA ALA A 132 6.98 -11.73 9.94
C ALA A 132 6.70 -11.13 11.33
N ILE A 133 5.69 -10.26 11.45
CA ILE A 133 5.24 -9.66 12.72
C ILE A 133 4.76 -10.76 13.68
N GLY A 134 3.89 -11.67 13.19
CA GLY A 134 3.27 -12.69 14.02
C GLY A 134 4.28 -13.70 14.57
N LEU A 135 5.17 -14.22 13.72
CA LEU A 135 6.21 -15.17 14.13
C LEU A 135 7.25 -14.52 15.06
N HIS A 136 7.58 -13.24 14.84
CA HIS A 136 8.42 -12.51 15.77
C HIS A 136 7.75 -12.37 17.14
N GLY A 137 6.43 -12.12 17.18
CA GLY A 137 5.64 -12.14 18.40
C GLY A 137 5.61 -13.48 19.13
N LEU A 138 5.90 -14.58 18.44
CA LEU A 138 6.07 -15.91 19.05
C LEU A 138 7.51 -16.20 19.49
N GLY A 139 8.41 -15.23 19.34
CA GLY A 139 9.81 -15.35 19.73
C GLY A 139 10.73 -15.97 18.68
N LEU A 140 10.30 -16.12 17.41
CA LEU A 140 11.22 -16.54 16.36
C LEU A 140 12.26 -15.44 16.08
N PRO A 141 13.56 -15.72 16.24
CA PRO A 141 14.59 -14.71 16.00
C PRO A 141 14.76 -14.43 14.50
N TYR A 142 15.20 -13.22 14.17
CA TYR A 142 15.52 -12.74 12.82
C TYR A 142 14.38 -12.73 11.78
N ILE A 143 13.24 -13.39 12.02
CA ILE A 143 12.15 -13.48 11.04
C ILE A 143 11.57 -12.10 10.67
N LEU A 144 11.47 -11.18 11.65
CA LEU A 144 11.04 -9.82 11.40
C LEU A 144 12.03 -9.08 10.48
N ALA A 145 13.32 -9.20 10.76
CA ALA A 145 14.37 -8.56 9.96
C ALA A 145 14.36 -9.09 8.51
N ILE A 146 14.27 -10.41 8.33
CA ILE A 146 14.19 -11.04 7.00
C ILE A 146 12.95 -10.54 6.25
N GLY A 147 11.79 -10.53 6.90
CA GLY A 147 10.54 -10.06 6.31
C GLY A 147 10.59 -8.60 5.90
N LEU A 148 11.07 -7.71 6.78
CA LEU A 148 11.16 -6.28 6.50
C LEU A 148 12.17 -5.96 5.40
N TRP A 149 13.36 -6.56 5.39
CA TRP A 149 14.32 -6.30 4.31
C TRP A 149 13.82 -6.83 2.96
N THR A 150 13.16 -7.99 2.95
CA THR A 150 12.52 -8.53 1.74
C THR A 150 11.44 -7.59 1.23
N LEU A 151 10.56 -7.11 2.11
CA LEU A 151 9.51 -6.17 1.76
C LEU A 151 10.05 -4.81 1.32
N ALA A 152 11.08 -4.30 1.97
CA ALA A 152 11.69 -3.01 1.63
C ALA A 152 12.28 -3.05 0.22
N ALA A 153 13.10 -4.06 -0.07
CA ALA A 153 13.70 -4.25 -1.39
C ALA A 153 12.64 -4.51 -2.47
N GLY A 154 11.70 -5.43 -2.20
CA GLY A 154 10.64 -5.78 -3.15
C GLY A 154 9.67 -4.63 -3.42
N SER A 155 9.32 -3.82 -2.40
CA SER A 155 8.45 -2.65 -2.57
C SER A 155 9.13 -1.54 -3.36
N ALA A 156 10.42 -1.26 -3.09
CA ALA A 156 11.19 -0.29 -3.86
C ALA A 156 11.32 -0.71 -5.34
N TYR A 157 11.63 -1.99 -5.57
CA TYR A 157 11.65 -2.56 -6.92
C TYR A 157 10.30 -2.41 -7.62
N THR A 158 9.20 -2.72 -6.94
CA THR A 158 7.84 -2.65 -7.49
C THR A 158 7.46 -1.23 -7.91
N VAL A 159 7.86 -0.20 -7.15
CA VAL A 159 7.65 1.21 -7.55
C VAL A 159 8.35 1.50 -8.87
N ILE A 160 9.62 1.11 -9.00
CA ILE A 160 10.42 1.32 -10.21
C ILE A 160 9.80 0.56 -11.38
N GLU A 161 9.44 -0.70 -11.18
CA GLU A 161 8.80 -1.56 -12.18
C GLU A 161 7.51 -0.93 -12.71
N ARG A 162 6.62 -0.43 -11.84
CA ARG A 162 5.38 0.23 -12.26
C ARG A 162 5.63 1.54 -13.01
N LEU A 163 6.66 2.30 -12.63
CA LEU A 163 7.05 3.50 -13.37
C LEU A 163 7.59 3.15 -14.76
N ILE A 164 8.39 2.09 -14.89
CA ILE A 164 8.89 1.60 -16.18
C ILE A 164 7.74 1.12 -17.07
N ILE A 165 6.79 0.37 -16.51
CA ILE A 165 5.56 -0.05 -17.24
C ILE A 165 4.82 1.17 -17.76
N THR A 166 4.62 2.18 -16.90
CA THR A 166 3.94 3.43 -17.27
C THR A 166 4.69 4.18 -18.37
N ALA A 167 6.02 4.28 -18.28
CA ALA A 167 6.85 5.00 -19.25
C ALA A 167 6.95 4.30 -20.61
N ARG A 168 6.67 3.00 -20.67
CA ARG A 168 6.69 2.19 -21.90
C ARG A 168 5.33 2.04 -22.56
N ALA A 169 4.27 2.61 -21.99
CA ALA A 169 2.94 2.56 -22.59
C ALA A 169 2.90 3.38 -23.88
N ASP A 170 2.15 2.92 -24.89
CA ASP A 170 2.12 3.52 -26.23
C ASP A 170 1.68 4.99 -26.22
N ASN A 171 0.81 5.37 -25.28
CA ASN A 171 0.30 6.72 -25.09
C ASN A 171 1.11 7.55 -24.07
N ALA A 172 2.22 7.04 -23.52
CA ALA A 172 2.96 7.72 -22.45
C ALA A 172 3.61 9.05 -22.88
N THR A 173 3.94 9.19 -24.16
CA THR A 173 4.55 10.40 -24.75
C THR A 173 3.53 11.35 -25.38
N GLU A 174 2.25 11.01 -25.35
CA GLU A 174 1.21 11.91 -25.87
C GLU A 174 1.14 13.19 -25.02
N THR A 175 1.10 14.34 -25.69
CA THR A 175 0.98 15.63 -25.01
C THR A 175 -0.36 15.75 -24.31
N ILE A 176 -0.31 16.03 -23.00
CA ILE A 176 -1.49 16.32 -22.19
C ILE A 176 -2.08 17.66 -22.64
N ALA A 177 -3.37 17.67 -22.98
CA ALA A 177 -4.09 18.90 -23.31
C ALA A 177 -4.03 19.90 -22.14
N ALA A 178 -3.97 21.20 -22.45
CA ALA A 178 -3.94 22.23 -21.42
C ALA A 178 -5.18 22.12 -20.51
N PRO A 179 -5.03 22.31 -19.19
CA PRO A 179 -6.16 22.23 -18.27
C PRO A 179 -7.22 23.27 -18.63
N VAL A 180 -8.49 22.92 -18.39
CA VAL A 180 -9.64 23.79 -18.66
C VAL A 180 -9.47 25.11 -17.89
N GLY A 181 -9.25 26.22 -18.61
CA GLY A 181 -9.03 27.55 -18.05
C GLY A 181 -7.60 28.07 -18.09
N ALA A 182 -6.64 27.34 -18.69
CA ALA A 182 -5.31 27.89 -18.98
C ALA A 182 -5.43 29.07 -19.96
N ARG A 183 -5.01 30.27 -19.56
CA ARG A 183 -4.87 31.40 -20.47
C ARG A 183 -3.81 31.04 -21.52
N GLU A 184 -4.17 31.11 -22.79
CA GLU A 184 -3.19 31.04 -23.88
C GLU A 184 -2.20 32.19 -23.71
N PHE A 185 -0.99 31.88 -23.27
CA PHE A 185 0.13 32.79 -23.46
C PHE A 185 0.50 32.68 -24.94
N SER A 186 0.02 33.64 -25.73
CA SER A 186 0.47 33.82 -27.11
C SER A 186 2.00 33.86 -27.11
N LYS A 187 2.62 32.92 -27.83
CA LYS A 187 4.06 33.02 -28.13
C LYS A 187 4.29 34.38 -28.78
N PRO A 188 5.28 35.18 -28.35
CA PRO A 188 5.60 36.41 -29.05
C PRO A 188 5.98 36.07 -30.49
N GLU A 189 5.20 36.60 -31.43
CA GLU A 189 5.54 36.59 -32.84
C GLU A 189 6.88 37.33 -33.00
N GLY A 190 7.85 36.65 -33.61
CA GLY A 190 8.98 37.26 -34.31
C GLY A 190 9.84 38.27 -33.53
N THR A 191 11.01 37.82 -33.11
CA THR A 191 12.22 38.63 -33.30
C THR A 191 13.20 37.80 -34.11
N HIS A 192 13.46 38.30 -35.31
CA HIS A 192 14.56 37.94 -36.20
C HIS A 192 15.91 37.97 -35.49
#